data_AF-A0A9N8X221-F1
#
_entry.id   AF-A0A9N8X221-F1
#
_cell.length_a   1.000
_cell.length_b   1.000
_cell.length_c   1.000
_cell.angle_alpha   90.00
_cell.angle_beta   90.00
_cell.angle_gamma   90.00
#
_symmetry.space_group_name_H-M   'P 1'
#
loop_
_entity.id
_entity.type
_entity.pdbx_description
1 polymer ?
#
loop_
_entity_poly.entity_id
_entity_poly.type
_entity_poly.pdbx_seq_one_letter_code
_entity_poly.pdbx_strand_id
1 'polypeptide(L)'
;MSTIEATFADISERDPDTQADARIAAEYSVRSYYRRMSAMEASVLAAVRSGHMPAMPPDIAAIASAVLNLPETNRGLNTDGILIDTDGRNARWLVVVVLRHGGHCSLPVPCVNVTPTPIP
;
A
#
# COMPACT_ATOMS: atom_id res chain seq x y z
N MET A 1 -31.00 46.63 -0.94
CA MET A 1 -31.10 46.29 -2.39
C MET A 1 -29.72 46.53 -2.99
N SER A 2 -29.06 45.70 -3.77
CA SER A 2 -29.18 44.29 -4.18
C SER A 2 -28.06 44.13 -5.21
N THR A 3 -26.98 43.40 -4.94
CA THR A 3 -26.09 42.88 -6.01
C THR A 3 -25.27 41.70 -5.47
N ILE A 4 -25.95 40.56 -5.25
CA ILE A 4 -25.30 39.24 -5.19
C ILE A 4 -25.65 38.55 -6.50
N GLU A 5 -25.02 38.97 -7.60
CA GLU A 5 -25.05 38.26 -8.88
C GLU A 5 -23.71 38.50 -9.58
N ALA A 6 -22.72 37.71 -9.19
CA ALA A 6 -21.54 37.48 -10.00
C ALA A 6 -21.18 35.99 -9.90
N THR A 7 -21.85 35.24 -10.76
CA THR A 7 -21.21 34.24 -11.60
C THR A 7 -20.76 32.96 -10.90
N PHE A 8 -21.77 32.15 -10.56
CA PHE A 8 -21.71 30.70 -10.39
C PHE A 8 -21.51 29.98 -11.74
N ALA A 9 -20.60 30.48 -12.60
CA ALA A 9 -20.33 29.93 -13.92
C ALA A 9 -18.83 29.76 -14.11
N ASP A 10 -18.26 28.73 -13.50
CA ASP A 10 -16.93 28.21 -13.87
C ASP A 10 -16.78 26.71 -13.53
N ILE A 11 -17.79 25.92 -13.88
CA ILE A 11 -17.69 24.45 -13.79
C ILE A 11 -18.15 23.78 -15.11
N SER A 12 -18.47 24.55 -16.15
CA SER A 12 -19.11 24.02 -17.36
C SER A 12 -18.21 23.92 -18.61
N GLU A 13 -16.90 24.18 -18.51
CA GLU A 13 -15.98 24.09 -19.66
C GLU A 13 -14.66 23.36 -19.31
N ARG A 14 -14.73 22.26 -18.56
CA ARG A 14 -13.65 21.27 -18.65
C ARG A 14 -13.91 20.38 -19.84
N ASP A 15 -13.01 20.45 -20.82
CA ASP A 15 -12.99 19.61 -22.01
C ASP A 15 -13.31 18.14 -21.65
N PRO A 16 -14.37 17.54 -22.22
CA PRO A 16 -14.78 16.17 -21.91
C PRO A 16 -13.67 15.16 -22.20
N ASP A 17 -12.76 15.44 -23.13
CA ASP A 17 -11.61 14.59 -23.43
C ASP A 17 -10.59 14.65 -22.27
N THR A 18 -10.37 15.82 -21.69
CA THR A 18 -9.53 16.00 -20.49
C THR A 18 -10.12 15.28 -19.26
N GLN A 19 -11.45 15.24 -19.13
CA GLN A 19 -12.11 14.52 -18.04
C GLN A 19 -12.06 12.99 -18.23
N ALA A 20 -12.18 12.51 -19.47
CA ALA A 20 -12.02 11.10 -19.81
C ALA A 20 -10.60 10.62 -19.56
N ASP A 21 -9.59 11.40 -19.97
CA ASP A 21 -8.17 11.10 -19.75
C ASP A 21 -7.81 11.07 -18.26
N ALA A 22 -8.32 12.04 -17.47
CA ALA A 22 -8.12 12.05 -16.03
C ALA A 22 -8.72 10.81 -15.33
N ARG A 23 -9.91 10.36 -15.78
CA ARG A 23 -10.54 9.14 -15.25
C ARG A 23 -9.72 7.89 -15.61
N ILE A 24 -9.29 7.76 -16.86
CA ILE A 24 -8.47 6.62 -17.31
C ILE A 24 -7.14 6.58 -16.56
N ALA A 25 -6.49 7.73 -16.36
CA ALA A 25 -5.26 7.83 -15.58
C ALA A 25 -5.47 7.44 -14.10
N ALA A 26 -6.59 7.85 -13.49
CA ALA A 26 -6.94 7.47 -12.13
C ALA A 26 -7.21 5.97 -12.01
N GLU A 27 -8.00 5.38 -12.91
CA GLU A 27 -8.27 3.93 -12.93
C GLU A 27 -6.98 3.12 -13.12
N TYR A 28 -6.10 3.57 -14.02
CA TYR A 28 -4.80 2.95 -14.23
C TYR A 28 -3.92 3.04 -12.97
N SER A 29 -3.90 4.19 -12.30
CA SER A 29 -3.16 4.40 -11.06
C SER A 29 -3.61 3.44 -9.96
N VAL A 30 -4.92 3.29 -9.76
CA VAL A 30 -5.50 2.38 -8.77
C VAL A 30 -5.14 0.93 -9.09
N ARG A 31 -5.29 0.51 -10.34
CA ARG A 31 -4.94 -0.86 -10.76
C ARG A 31 -3.45 -1.15 -10.61
N SER A 32 -2.60 -0.19 -10.94
CA SER A 32 -1.15 -0.28 -10.78
C SER A 32 -0.77 -0.39 -9.30
N TYR A 33 -1.39 0.41 -8.44
CA TYR A 33 -1.23 0.32 -6.98
C TYR A 33 -1.55 -1.08 -6.46
N TYR A 34 -2.74 -1.61 -6.74
CA TYR A 34 -3.13 -2.94 -6.24
C TYR A 34 -2.23 -4.06 -6.78
N ARG A 35 -1.80 -3.99 -8.05
CA ARG A 35 -0.84 -4.97 -8.60
C ARG A 35 0.49 -4.95 -7.85
N ARG A 36 1.01 -3.77 -7.52
CA ARG A 36 2.26 -3.64 -6.75
C ARG A 36 2.09 -4.19 -5.34
N MET A 37 0.97 -3.88 -4.67
CA MET A 37 0.69 -4.40 -3.33
C MET A 37 0.56 -5.93 -3.33
N SER A 38 -0.22 -6.51 -4.24
CA SER A 38 -0.34 -7.98 -4.33
C SER A 38 0.98 -8.68 -4.65
N ALA A 39 1.83 -8.07 -5.49
CA ALA A 39 3.16 -8.61 -5.77
C ALA A 39 4.08 -8.55 -4.54
N MET A 40 3.99 -7.46 -3.77
CA MET A 40 4.73 -7.27 -2.52
C MET A 40 4.30 -8.30 -1.47
N GLU A 41 2.99 -8.44 -1.24
CA GLU A 41 2.39 -9.41 -0.31
C GLU A 41 2.82 -10.85 -0.64
N ALA A 42 2.73 -11.23 -1.92
CA ALA A 42 3.15 -12.55 -2.37
C ALA A 42 4.66 -12.79 -2.16
N SER A 43 5.49 -11.77 -2.41
CA SER A 43 6.94 -11.87 -2.22
C SER A 43 7.31 -12.05 -0.75
N VAL A 44 6.71 -11.25 0.15
CA VAL A 44 6.92 -11.40 1.60
C VAL A 44 6.44 -12.77 2.06
N LEU A 45 5.26 -13.21 1.63
CA LEU A 45 4.72 -14.51 2.02
C LEU A 45 5.64 -15.66 1.57
N ALA A 46 6.19 -15.59 0.37
CA ALA A 46 7.15 -16.57 -0.12
C ALA A 46 8.45 -16.59 0.70
N ALA A 47 9.00 -15.42 1.05
CA ALA A 47 10.18 -15.34 1.92
C ALA A 47 9.91 -15.91 3.32
N VAL A 48 8.77 -15.54 3.92
CA VAL A 48 8.38 -16.03 5.25
C VAL A 48 8.21 -17.54 5.24
N ARG A 49 7.55 -18.11 4.23
CA ARG A 49 7.33 -19.56 4.11
C ARG A 49 8.61 -20.35 3.86
N SER A 50 9.53 -19.80 3.07
CA SER A 50 10.82 -20.44 2.79
C SER A 50 11.82 -20.26 3.92
N GLY A 51 11.58 -19.34 4.86
CA GLY A 51 12.56 -18.95 5.88
C GLY A 51 13.80 -18.28 5.30
N HIS A 52 13.74 -17.84 4.04
CA HIS A 52 14.85 -17.28 3.29
C HIS A 52 14.47 -15.92 2.71
N MET A 53 15.35 -14.93 2.89
CA MET A 53 15.20 -13.62 2.25
C MET A 53 16.13 -13.55 1.03
N PRO A 54 15.64 -13.77 -0.20
CA PRO A 54 16.41 -13.48 -1.40
C PRO A 54 16.70 -11.97 -1.50
N ALA A 55 17.52 -11.57 -2.47
CA ALA A 55 17.74 -10.16 -2.76
C ALA A 55 16.41 -9.48 -3.11
N MET A 56 15.91 -8.67 -2.18
CA MET A 56 14.61 -8.01 -2.22
C MET A 56 14.78 -6.50 -2.11
N PRO A 57 13.82 -5.71 -2.62
CA PRO A 57 13.75 -4.29 -2.31
C PRO A 57 13.77 -4.05 -0.78
N PRO A 58 14.40 -2.96 -0.30
CA PRO A 58 14.61 -2.72 1.13
C PRO A 58 13.34 -2.82 1.98
N ASP A 59 12.23 -2.23 1.53
CA ASP A 59 10.95 -2.30 2.24
C ASP A 59 10.41 -3.73 2.35
N ILE A 60 10.52 -4.53 1.28
CA ILE A 60 10.09 -5.93 1.29
C ILE A 60 10.94 -6.74 2.27
N ALA A 61 12.26 -6.52 2.28
CA ALA A 61 13.17 -7.17 3.21
C ALA A 61 12.89 -6.78 4.67
N ALA A 62 12.60 -5.50 4.94
CA ALA A 62 12.24 -5.04 6.28
C ALA A 62 10.94 -5.65 6.78
N ILE A 63 9.91 -5.72 5.92
CA ILE A 63 8.63 -6.36 6.27
C ILE A 63 8.82 -7.87 6.49
N ALA A 64 9.52 -8.56 5.59
CA ALA A 64 9.77 -10.00 5.74
C ALA A 64 10.55 -10.31 7.02
N SER A 65 11.56 -9.51 7.34
CA SER A 65 12.31 -9.61 8.61
C SER A 65 11.40 -9.42 9.83
N ALA A 66 10.50 -8.42 9.81
CA ALA A 66 9.55 -8.20 10.89
C ALA A 66 8.62 -9.40 11.12
N VAL A 67 8.14 -10.03 10.04
CA VAL A 67 7.29 -11.23 10.13
C VAL A 67 8.09 -12.45 10.60
N LEU A 68 9.34 -12.61 10.17
CA LEU A 68 10.21 -13.72 10.63
C LEU A 68 10.58 -13.59 12.12
N ASN A 69 10.57 -12.38 12.67
CA ASN A 69 10.78 -12.12 14.10
C ASN A 69 9.56 -12.42 14.99
N LEU A 70 8.40 -12.75 14.41
CA LEU A 70 7.25 -13.23 15.18
C LEU A 70 7.57 -14.55 15.90
N PRO A 71 6.81 -14.90 16.96
CA PRO A 71 6.88 -16.23 17.57
C PRO A 71 6.71 -17.35 16.53
N GLU A 72 7.34 -18.51 16.76
CA GLU A 72 7.31 -19.65 15.82
C GLU A 72 5.89 -20.10 15.44
N THR A 73 4.95 -19.99 16.38
CA THR A 73 3.53 -20.30 16.16
C THR A 73 2.85 -19.38 15.14
N ASN A 74 3.45 -18.22 14.85
CA ASN A 74 2.86 -17.13 14.07
C ASN A 74 3.64 -16.81 12.79
N ARG A 75 4.63 -17.63 12.39
CA ARG A 75 5.44 -17.44 11.18
C ARG A 75 5.52 -18.69 10.30
N GLY A 76 6.12 -18.56 9.13
CA GLY A 76 6.40 -19.68 8.23
C GLY A 76 5.13 -20.31 7.66
N LEU A 77 5.01 -21.63 7.77
CA LEU A 77 3.84 -22.37 7.29
C LEU A 77 2.56 -22.08 8.08
N ASN A 78 2.66 -21.47 9.27
CA ASN A 78 1.50 -21.02 10.03
C ASN A 78 0.89 -19.72 9.47
N THR A 79 1.58 -19.06 8.53
CA THR A 79 1.09 -17.86 7.84
C THR A 79 0.34 -18.25 6.57
N ASP A 80 -0.96 -17.96 6.53
CA ASP A 80 -1.81 -18.19 5.36
C ASP A 80 -1.76 -17.03 4.37
N GLY A 81 -1.66 -15.80 4.88
CA GLY A 81 -1.64 -14.60 4.06
C GLY A 81 -0.93 -13.43 4.73
N ILE A 82 -0.56 -12.46 3.92
CA ILE A 82 0.01 -11.19 4.35
C ILE A 82 -0.73 -10.10 3.59
N LEU A 83 -1.23 -9.10 4.31
CA LEU A 83 -1.81 -7.89 3.74
C LEU A 83 -0.89 -6.72 4.06
N ILE A 84 -0.59 -5.90 3.06
CA ILE A 84 0.33 -4.77 3.20
C ILE A 84 -0.37 -3.50 2.73
N ASP A 85 -0.30 -2.47 3.56
CA ASP A 85 -0.70 -1.12 3.21
C ASP A 85 0.32 -0.11 3.75
N THR A 86 0.21 1.14 3.33
CA THR A 86 1.04 2.25 3.78
C THR A 86 0.26 3.18 4.68
N ASP A 87 0.75 3.41 5.88
CA ASP A 87 0.36 4.56 6.70
C ASP A 87 1.27 5.74 6.34
N GLY A 88 0.87 6.44 5.26
CA GLY A 88 1.62 7.59 4.74
C GLY A 88 1.77 8.74 5.73
N ARG A 89 0.92 8.83 6.76
CA ARG A 89 1.01 9.86 7.80
C ARG A 89 2.18 9.60 8.76
N ASN A 90 2.42 8.32 9.06
CA ASN A 90 3.46 7.90 10.00
C ASN A 90 4.69 7.31 9.30
N ALA A 91 4.79 7.42 7.97
CA ALA A 91 5.89 6.89 7.16
C ALA A 91 6.23 5.43 7.49
N ARG A 92 5.19 4.59 7.60
CA ARG A 92 5.32 3.17 7.93
C ARG A 92 4.40 2.30 7.07
N TRP A 93 4.79 1.06 6.90
CA TRP A 93 3.95 -0.02 6.43
C TRP A 93 3.06 -0.53 7.56
N LEU A 94 1.80 -0.80 7.23
CA LEU A 94 0.87 -1.55 8.04
C LEU A 94 0.80 -2.96 7.47
N VAL A 95 1.24 -3.94 8.24
CA VAL A 95 1.31 -5.33 7.81
C VAL A 95 0.38 -6.15 8.67
N VAL A 96 -0.56 -6.86 8.04
CA VAL A 96 -1.42 -7.83 8.73
C VAL A 96 -1.04 -9.23 8.28
N VAL A 97 -0.59 -10.04 9.22
CA VAL A 97 -0.26 -11.45 9.02
C VAL A 97 -1.49 -12.27 9.38
N VAL A 98 -2.04 -12.99 8.40
CA VAL A 98 -3.18 -13.90 8.59
C VAL A 98 -2.65 -15.28 8.92
N LEU A 99 -3.11 -15.84 10.04
CA LEU A 99 -2.62 -17.11 10.57
C LEU A 99 -3.60 -18.24 10.27
N ARG A 100 -3.07 -19.45 10.07
CA ARG A 100 -3.85 -20.65 9.74
C ARG A 100 -4.95 -21.02 10.72
N HIS A 101 -4.76 -20.67 11.99
CA HIS A 101 -5.72 -20.93 13.05
C HIS A 101 -6.82 -19.86 13.14
N GLY A 102 -6.95 -19.00 12.12
CA GLY A 102 -7.93 -17.91 12.07
C GLY A 102 -7.52 -16.64 12.84
N GLY A 103 -6.34 -16.63 13.46
CA GLY A 103 -5.77 -15.46 14.12
C GLY A 103 -5.13 -14.47 13.14
N HIS A 104 -4.80 -13.28 13.65
CA HIS A 104 -4.01 -12.31 12.90
C HIS A 104 -3.02 -11.57 13.80
N CYS A 105 -1.93 -11.09 13.22
CA CYS A 105 -0.96 -10.22 13.87
C CYS A 105 -0.79 -8.93 13.05
N SER A 106 -0.86 -7.77 13.71
CA SER A 106 -0.61 -6.49 13.05
C SER A 106 0.78 -5.98 13.41
N LEU A 107 1.55 -5.59 12.40
CA LEU A 107 2.93 -5.13 12.54
C LEU A 107 3.09 -3.76 11.86
N PRO A 108 3.37 -2.69 12.62
CA PRO A 108 3.85 -1.45 12.04
C PRO A 108 5.33 -1.60 11.70
N VAL A 109 5.71 -1.39 10.44
CA VAL A 109 7.12 -1.49 9.98
C VAL A 109 7.53 -0.15 9.38
N PRO A 110 8.58 0.52 9.89
CA PRO A 110 9.06 1.78 9.32
C PRO A 110 9.43 1.63 7.84
N CYS A 111 9.11 2.62 7.01
CA CYS A 111 9.59 2.64 5.63
C CYS A 111 11.11 2.83 5.60
N VAL A 112 11.80 2.06 4.76
CA VAL A 112 13.28 2.01 4.74
C VAL A 112 13.87 3.22 3.98
N ASN A 113 13.05 3.93 3.19
CA ASN A 113 13.39 5.20 2.58
C ASN A 113 12.28 6.23 2.83
N VAL A 114 12.53 7.16 3.75
CA VAL A 114 11.75 8.41 3.84
C VAL A 114 12.50 9.45 3.02
N THR A 115 12.39 9.42 1.70
CA THR A 115 12.58 10.66 0.94
C THR A 115 11.20 11.31 0.86
N PRO A 116 10.92 12.38 1.63
CA PRO A 116 9.65 13.07 1.51
C PRO A 116 9.52 13.52 0.06
N THR A 117 8.51 13.00 -0.63
CA THR A 117 8.13 13.55 -1.93
C THR A 117 7.55 14.94 -1.62
N PRO A 118 8.15 16.06 -2.07
CA PRO A 118 7.51 17.34 -1.91
C PRO A 118 6.17 17.28 -2.65
N ILE A 119 5.10 17.59 -1.93
CA ILE A 119 3.79 17.82 -2.53
C ILE A 119 3.92 19.16 -3.28
N PRO A 120 3.61 19.22 -4.60
CA PRO A 120 3.62 20.46 -5.34
C PRO A 120 2.58 21.46 -4.82
#